data_AF-A0A6A4I7Q5-F1
#
_entry.id   AF-A0A6A4I7Q5-F1
#
_cell.length_a   1.000
_cell.length_b   1.000
_cell.length_c   1.000
_cell.angle_alpha   90.00
_cell.angle_beta   90.00
_cell.angle_gamma   90.00
#
_symmetry.space_group_name_H-M   'P 1'
#
loop_
_entity.id
_entity.type
_entity.pdbx_description
1 polymer ?
#
loop_
_entity_poly.entity_id
_entity_poly.type
_entity_poly.pdbx_seq_one_letter_code
_entity_poly.pdbx_strand_id
1 'polypeptide(L)'
;MNAISPTLLLVARSALLHVIEFPFILGQHYFVTNPVTGTGLSPKWDFTSAAFAGNPAAFVVGSKIDDVPAPINSAANIDWLYLTNLTGTLANEIYRVDTQGGQPPTSCTPGSPEIFVKYTAMYWLTGGSF
;
A
#
# COMPACT_ATOMS: atom_id res chain seq x y z
N MET A 1 -17.35 10.20 2.45
CA MET A 1 -16.03 9.81 2.95
C MET A 1 -15.25 9.33 1.74
N ASN A 2 -14.52 10.24 1.07
CA ASN A 2 -13.83 9.90 -0.17
C ASN A 2 -12.43 9.42 0.18
N ALA A 3 -12.10 8.23 -0.30
CA ALA A 3 -10.78 7.65 -0.22
C ALA A 3 -9.76 8.64 -0.79
N ILE A 4 -8.77 9.02 -0.01
CA ILE A 4 -7.53 9.57 -0.56
C ILE A 4 -6.83 8.37 -1.19
N SER A 5 -6.80 8.31 -2.52
CA SER A 5 -6.00 7.32 -3.25
C SER A 5 -4.75 7.99 -3.80
N PRO A 6 -3.66 8.08 -3.04
CA PRO A 6 -2.36 8.30 -3.64
C PRO A 6 -1.96 6.96 -4.25
N THR A 7 -1.93 6.89 -5.59
CA THR A 7 -1.27 5.81 -6.30
C THR A 7 0.19 5.78 -5.85
N LEU A 8 0.51 4.89 -4.90
CA LEU A 8 1.89 4.70 -4.46
C LEU A 8 2.51 3.65 -5.38
N LEU A 9 3.57 4.05 -6.06
CA LEU A 9 4.38 3.16 -6.87
C LEU A 9 5.22 2.29 -5.93
N LEU A 10 5.02 0.97 -5.96
CA LEU A 10 5.81 0.06 -5.13
C LEU A 10 7.13 -0.24 -5.84
N VAL A 11 8.25 0.15 -5.22
CA VAL A 11 9.60 0.00 -5.75
C VAL A 11 10.39 -0.95 -4.86
N ALA A 12 11.01 -1.97 -5.45
CA ALA A 12 11.92 -2.88 -4.75
C ALA A 12 13.32 -2.25 -4.62
N ARG A 13 14.04 -2.54 -3.52
CA ARG A 13 15.47 -2.23 -3.36
C ARG A 13 16.26 -3.55 -3.36
N SER A 14 17.18 -3.73 -4.30
CA SER A 14 18.08 -4.90 -4.31
C SER A 14 19.38 -4.59 -3.57
N ALA A 15 19.93 -5.58 -2.86
CA ALA A 15 21.17 -5.46 -2.11
C ALA A 15 22.22 -6.43 -2.68
N LEU A 16 22.76 -6.17 -3.87
CA LEU A 16 24.05 -6.73 -4.29
C LEU A 16 24.65 -5.93 -5.47
N LEU A 17 25.85 -5.40 -5.25
CA LEU A 17 26.75 -4.69 -6.19
C LEU A 17 26.25 -3.41 -6.87
N HIS A 18 27.10 -2.39 -6.78
CA HIS A 18 27.02 -1.03 -7.31
C HIS A 18 26.94 -0.98 -8.86
N VAL A 19 25.82 -1.39 -9.44
CA VAL A 19 25.42 -1.08 -10.82
C VAL A 19 24.07 -0.38 -10.71
N ILE A 20 23.96 0.79 -11.35
CA ILE A 20 22.80 1.69 -11.27
C ILE A 20 21.50 0.91 -11.57
N GLU A 21 20.75 0.54 -10.52
CA GLU A 21 19.39 0.02 -10.63
C GLU A 21 18.45 1.19 -10.90
N PHE A 22 17.89 1.24 -12.10
CA PHE A 22 16.68 2.00 -12.33
C PHE A 22 15.59 1.51 -11.36
N PRO A 23 14.77 2.40 -10.79
CA PRO A 23 13.68 1.97 -9.92
C PRO A 23 12.78 0.99 -10.69
N PHE A 24 12.77 -0.27 -10.26
CA PHE A 24 11.87 -1.28 -10.81
C PHE A 24 10.50 -1.14 -10.17
N ILE A 25 9.47 -1.03 -11.00
CA ILE A 25 8.09 -0.84 -10.59
C ILE A 25 7.42 -2.21 -10.50
N LEU A 26 7.01 -2.62 -9.29
CA LEU A 26 6.25 -3.85 -9.10
C LEU A 26 4.81 -3.71 -9.59
N GLY A 27 4.19 -2.56 -9.29
CA GLY A 27 2.84 -2.24 -9.71
C GLY A 27 2.27 -1.07 -8.92
N GLN A 28 0.94 -1.07 -8.79
CA GLN A 28 0.19 0.03 -8.20
C GLN A 28 -0.37 -0.37 -6.83
N HIS A 29 -0.32 0.56 -5.89
CA HIS A 29 -1.03 0.46 -4.61
C HIS A 29 -2.09 1.56 -4.51
N TYR A 30 -3.35 1.17 -4.32
CA TYR A 30 -4.50 2.07 -4.26
C TYR A 30 -5.62 1.46 -3.41
N PHE A 31 -6.63 2.26 -3.07
CA PHE A 31 -7.77 1.78 -2.28
C PHE A 31 -8.96 1.48 -3.19
N VAL A 32 -9.63 0.36 -2.92
CA VAL A 32 -10.88 -0.06 -3.58
C VAL A 32 -12.00 -0.11 -2.57
N THR A 33 -13.26 -0.01 -3.02
CA THR A 33 -14.40 -0.36 -2.17
C THR A 33 -14.22 -1.79 -1.65
N ASN A 34 -14.44 -2.01 -0.36
CA ASN A 34 -14.30 -3.34 0.22
C ASN A 34 -15.17 -4.35 -0.56
N PRO A 35 -14.56 -5.36 -1.21
CA PRO A 35 -15.28 -6.26 -2.11
C PRO A 35 -16.19 -7.25 -1.39
N VAL A 36 -16.06 -7.39 -0.07
CA VAL A 36 -16.88 -8.29 0.75
C VAL A 36 -18.07 -7.57 1.34
N THR A 37 -17.89 -6.37 1.89
CA THR A 37 -18.96 -5.61 2.56
C THR A 37 -19.67 -4.62 1.65
N GLY A 38 -19.11 -4.31 0.47
CA GLY A 38 -19.61 -3.28 -0.45
C GLY A 38 -19.51 -1.84 0.08
N THR A 39 -18.90 -1.64 1.26
CA THR A 39 -18.81 -0.36 1.95
C THR A 39 -17.45 -0.20 2.63
N GLY A 40 -16.97 1.04 2.77
CA GLY A 40 -15.62 1.29 3.23
C GLY A 40 -14.56 0.92 2.19
N LEU A 41 -13.29 1.03 2.57
CA LEU A 41 -12.16 0.94 1.66
C LEU A 41 -11.15 -0.09 2.12
N SER A 42 -10.58 -0.82 1.16
CA SER A 42 -9.51 -1.80 1.37
C SER A 42 -8.32 -1.47 0.48
N PRO A 43 -7.07 -1.52 0.99
CA PRO A 43 -5.89 -1.34 0.16
C PRO A 43 -5.71 -2.53 -0.79
N LYS A 44 -5.34 -2.25 -2.03
CA LYS A 44 -5.03 -3.22 -3.07
C LYS A 44 -3.62 -3.01 -3.57
N TRP A 45 -2.86 -4.10 -3.65
CA TRP A 45 -1.58 -4.17 -4.36
C TRP A 45 -1.84 -4.91 -5.66
N ASP A 46 -1.60 -4.25 -6.79
CA ASP A 46 -1.93 -4.74 -8.12
C ASP A 46 -0.71 -4.70 -9.03
N PHE A 47 -0.15 -5.86 -9.32
CA PHE A 47 1.04 -6.01 -10.16
C PHE A 47 0.72 -6.55 -11.56
N THR A 48 -0.57 -6.73 -11.86
CA THR A 48 -1.07 -7.43 -13.06
C THR A 48 -0.78 -6.71 -14.39
N SER A 49 -0.35 -5.45 -14.34
CA SER A 49 -0.05 -4.59 -15.50
C SER A 49 1.41 -4.09 -15.56
N ALA A 50 2.23 -4.44 -14.56
CA ALA A 50 3.61 -3.97 -14.45
C ALA A 50 4.59 -5.15 -14.39
N ALA A 51 5.23 -5.42 -13.25
CA ALA A 51 6.22 -6.48 -13.10
C ALA A 51 5.69 -7.88 -13.48
N PHE A 52 4.38 -8.08 -13.33
CA PHE A 52 3.69 -9.34 -13.62
C PHE A 52 2.59 -9.14 -14.67
N ALA A 53 2.87 -8.32 -15.68
CA ALA A 53 1.96 -8.05 -16.79
C ALA A 53 1.39 -9.34 -17.39
N GLY A 54 0.06 -9.45 -17.44
CA GLY A 54 -0.65 -10.60 -18.00
C GLY A 54 -0.92 -11.75 -17.01
N ASN A 55 -0.39 -11.69 -15.78
CA ASN A 55 -0.81 -12.59 -14.72
C ASN A 55 -1.99 -12.00 -13.94
N PRO A 56 -3.23 -12.50 -14.10
CA PRO A 56 -4.40 -11.98 -13.41
C PRO A 56 -4.40 -12.29 -11.90
N ALA A 57 -3.56 -13.21 -11.43
CA ALA A 57 -3.46 -13.61 -10.03
C ALA A 57 -2.51 -12.70 -9.23
N ALA A 58 -1.73 -11.84 -9.91
CA ALA A 58 -0.72 -10.96 -9.31
C ALA A 58 -1.31 -9.73 -8.61
N PHE A 59 -2.34 -9.92 -7.78
CA PHE A 59 -2.88 -8.89 -6.89
C PHE A 59 -3.32 -9.46 -5.54
N VAL A 60 -3.39 -8.59 -4.53
CA VAL A 60 -4.06 -8.86 -3.25
C VAL A 60 -4.79 -7.60 -2.79
N VAL A 61 -5.98 -7.79 -2.24
CA VAL A 61 -6.71 -6.79 -1.46
C VAL A 61 -6.54 -7.17 0.01
N GLY A 62 -6.07 -6.25 0.83
CA GLY A 62 -5.83 -6.48 2.25
C GLY A 62 -7.01 -6.07 3.14
N SER A 63 -7.12 -6.72 4.29
CA SER A 63 -7.94 -6.28 5.43
C SER A 63 -7.04 -5.98 6.61
N LYS A 64 -7.13 -4.77 7.18
CA LYS A 64 -6.34 -4.41 8.37
C LYS A 64 -6.75 -5.31 9.54
N ILE A 65 -5.76 -5.91 10.18
CA ILE A 65 -5.93 -6.67 11.42
C ILE A 65 -5.53 -5.80 12.62
N ASP A 66 -4.37 -5.14 12.52
CA ASP A 66 -3.85 -4.32 13.61
C ASP A 66 -2.96 -3.19 13.08
N ASP A 67 -2.69 -2.21 13.95
CA ASP A 67 -1.76 -1.13 13.70
C ASP A 67 -1.04 -0.66 14.96
N VAL A 68 0.16 -0.12 14.77
CA VAL A 68 0.93 0.53 15.84
C VAL A 68 1.49 1.86 15.34
N PRO A 69 1.60 2.88 16.21
CA PRO A 69 2.26 4.12 15.86
C PRO A 69 3.67 3.88 15.31
N ALA A 70 4.07 4.65 14.30
CA ALA A 70 5.43 4.57 13.77
C ALA A 70 6.46 4.76 14.90
N PRO A 71 7.46 3.88 15.05
CA PRO A 71 8.41 3.94 16.17
C PRO A 71 9.24 5.24 16.23
N ILE A 72 9.36 5.93 15.10
CA ILE A 72 10.09 7.20 14.95
C ILE A 72 9.13 8.24 14.40
N ASN A 73 9.07 9.41 15.04
CA ASN A 73 8.28 10.57 14.61
C ASN A 73 6.81 10.24 14.28
N SER A 74 6.11 9.51 15.16
CA SER A 74 4.70 9.10 14.96
C SER A 74 3.73 10.25 14.68
N ALA A 75 4.03 11.47 15.13
CA ALA A 75 3.24 12.66 14.79
C ALA A 75 3.33 13.08 13.31
N ALA A 76 4.37 12.65 12.59
CA ALA A 76 4.60 12.96 11.17
C ALA A 76 4.50 11.73 10.27
N ASN A 77 4.73 10.53 10.81
CA ASN A 77 4.76 9.27 10.08
C ASN A 77 3.48 8.47 10.32
N ILE A 78 2.86 7.95 9.25
CA ILE A 78 1.69 7.08 9.38
C ILE A 78 2.03 5.77 10.07
N ASP A 79 1.02 5.16 10.68
CA ASP A 79 1.16 3.94 11.45
C ASP A 79 1.70 2.77 10.62
N TRP A 80 2.40 1.88 11.32
CA TRP A 80 2.74 0.58 10.80
C TRP A 80 1.49 -0.31 10.86
N LEU A 81 1.28 -1.12 9.83
CA LEU A 81 0.08 -1.94 9.70
C LEU A 81 0.43 -3.40 9.57
N TYR A 82 -0.44 -4.25 10.13
CA TYR A 82 -0.55 -5.65 9.77
C TYR A 82 -1.90 -5.90 9.09
N LEU A 83 -1.87 -6.52 7.93
CA LEU A 83 -3.04 -6.87 7.14
C LEU A 83 -2.99 -8.32 6.70
N THR A 84 -4.16 -8.93 6.56
CA THR A 84 -4.33 -10.26 5.96
C THR A 84 -5.03 -10.16 4.61
N ASN A 85 -4.89 -11.20 3.79
CA ASN A 85 -5.57 -11.32 2.52
C ASN A 85 -7.10 -11.35 2.70
N LEU A 86 -7.76 -10.37 2.10
CA LEU A 86 -9.22 -10.34 1.96
C LEU A 86 -9.67 -11.00 0.65
N THR A 87 -8.96 -10.74 -0.45
CA THR A 87 -9.13 -11.42 -1.74
C THR A 87 -7.86 -11.30 -2.61
N GLY A 88 -7.72 -12.19 -3.59
CA GLY A 88 -6.54 -12.33 -4.45
C GLY A 88 -5.57 -13.39 -3.93
N THR A 89 -4.42 -13.53 -4.59
CA THR A 89 -3.45 -14.61 -4.31
C THR A 89 -2.00 -14.12 -4.25
N LEU A 90 -1.76 -12.82 -4.41
CA LEU A 90 -0.41 -12.24 -4.40
C LEU A 90 0.31 -12.43 -3.05
N ALA A 91 -0.41 -12.36 -1.94
CA ALA A 91 0.13 -12.54 -0.59
C ALA A 91 -0.94 -13.04 0.37
N ASN A 92 -0.55 -13.66 1.48
CA ASN A 92 -1.44 -14.02 2.59
C ASN A 92 -1.40 -12.98 3.71
N GLU A 93 -0.21 -12.43 3.97
CA GLU A 93 0.06 -11.45 5.02
C GLU A 93 0.80 -10.26 4.41
N ILE A 94 0.44 -9.06 4.87
CA ILE A 94 1.06 -7.80 4.45
C ILE A 94 1.44 -6.99 5.68
N TYR A 95 2.70 -6.60 5.76
CA TYR A 95 3.19 -5.67 6.77
C TYR A 95 3.60 -4.36 6.12
N ARG A 96 3.12 -3.24 6.66
CA ARG A 96 3.61 -1.90 6.32
C ARG A 96 4.48 -1.39 7.45
N VAL A 97 5.75 -1.14 7.16
CA VAL A 97 6.74 -0.68 8.14
C VAL A 97 7.61 0.44 7.54
N ASP A 98 8.54 1.00 8.32
CA ASP A 98 9.47 2.06 7.91
C ASP A 98 8.80 3.22 7.17
N THR A 99 7.65 3.64 7.69
CA THR A 99 6.85 4.75 7.16
C THR A 99 7.53 6.10 7.37
N GLN A 100 7.51 6.95 6.35
CA GLN A 100 7.96 8.35 6.41
C GLN A 100 6.89 9.26 5.80
N GLY A 101 6.39 10.22 6.57
CA GLY A 101 5.31 11.11 6.17
C GLY A 101 3.94 10.43 6.13
N GLY A 102 3.01 11.01 5.35
CA GLY A 102 1.67 10.47 5.10
C GLY A 102 0.58 10.90 6.06
N GLN A 103 0.91 11.59 7.16
CA GLN A 103 -0.10 12.08 8.10
C GLN A 103 -1.05 13.06 7.38
N PRO A 104 -2.37 12.80 7.37
CA PRO A 104 -3.32 13.70 6.75
C PRO A 104 -3.42 15.01 7.55
N PRO A 105 -3.87 16.11 6.94
CA PRO A 105 -4.26 17.29 7.69
C PRO A 105 -5.37 16.93 8.70
N THR A 106 -5.39 17.62 9.84
CA THR A 106 -6.30 17.35 10.96
C THR A 106 -7.78 17.55 10.63
N SER A 107 -8.08 18.22 9.52
CA SER A 107 -9.44 18.42 9.01
C SER A 107 -9.46 18.40 7.50
N CYS A 108 -10.55 17.89 6.93
CA CYS A 108 -10.89 18.07 5.52
C CYS A 108 -12.25 18.77 5.40
N THR A 109 -12.37 19.70 4.45
CA THR A 109 -13.65 20.38 4.16
C THR A 109 -14.33 19.65 3.01
N PRO A 110 -15.57 19.13 3.18
CA PRO A 110 -16.29 18.51 2.07
C PRO A 110 -16.40 19.45 0.86
N GLY A 111 -16.08 18.95 -0.34
CA GLY A 111 -16.09 19.75 -1.57
C GLY A 111 -14.82 20.56 -1.84
N SER A 112 -13.81 20.50 -0.95
CA SER A 112 -12.49 21.07 -1.23
C SER A 112 -11.75 20.26 -2.31
N PRO A 113 -10.67 20.82 -2.90
CA PRO A 113 -9.77 20.06 -3.75
C PRO A 113 -9.23 18.80 -3.06
N GLU A 114 -8.82 17.84 -3.88
CA GLU A 114 -8.19 16.61 -3.40
C GLU A 114 -6.90 16.90 -2.63
N ILE A 115 -6.70 16.14 -1.56
CA ILE A 115 -5.54 16.27 -0.68
C ILE A 115 -4.53 15.20 -1.08
N PHE A 116 -3.34 15.63 -1.47
CA PHE A 116 -2.23 14.73 -1.77
C PHE A 116 -1.16 14.86 -0.69
N VAL A 117 -0.92 13.77 0.04
CA VAL A 117 0.13 13.71 1.05
C VAL A 117 1.23 12.77 0.57
N LYS A 118 2.45 13.28 0.52
CA LYS A 118 3.62 12.45 0.19
C LYS A 118 3.94 11.54 1.36
N TYR A 119 4.20 10.27 1.06
CA TYR A 119 4.72 9.32 2.02
C TYR A 119 5.55 8.25 1.32
N THR A 120 6.43 7.62 2.08
CA THR A 120 7.08 6.37 1.68
C THR A 120 6.86 5.33 2.77
N ALA A 121 6.85 4.07 2.38
CA ALA A 121 6.75 2.95 3.31
C ALA A 121 7.43 1.73 2.70
N MET A 122 7.88 0.82 3.57
CA MET A 122 8.30 -0.51 3.18
C MET A 122 7.12 -1.48 3.37
N TYR A 123 6.93 -2.36 2.38
CA TYR A 123 5.91 -3.41 2.45
C TYR A 123 6.57 -4.78 2.38
N TRP A 124 6.22 -5.65 3.32
CA TRP A 124 6.50 -7.08 3.24
C TRP A 124 5.24 -7.79 2.83
N LEU A 125 5.27 -8.46 1.69
CA LEU A 125 4.19 -9.32 1.19
C LEU A 125 4.68 -10.76 1.31
N THR A 126 4.07 -11.57 2.17
CA THR A 126 4.51 -12.94 2.46
C THR A 126 3.42 -13.96 2.20
N GLY A 127 3.83 -15.20 1.95
CA GLY A 127 2.95 -16.24 1.42
C GLY A 127 2.65 -15.99 -0.06
N GLY A 128 1.40 -16.21 -0.45
CA GLY A 128 0.95 -16.09 -1.83
C GLY A 128 1.24 -17.33 -2.68
N SER A 129 0.51 -17.46 -3.79
CA SER A 129 0.65 -18.56 -4.75
C SER A 129 0.24 -18.14 -6.17
N PHE A 130 0.54 -16.89 -6.53
CA PHE A 130 0.07 -16.22 -7.73
C PHE A 130 0.92 -16.50 -8.98
#